data_AF-A0A922L9K9-F1
#
_entry.id   AF-A0A922L9K9-F1
#
_cell.length_a   1.000
_cell.length_b   1.000
_cell.length_c   1.000
_cell.angle_alpha   90.00
_cell.angle_beta   90.00
_cell.angle_gamma   90.00
#
_symmetry.space_group_name_H-M   'P 1'
#
loop_
_entity.id
_entity.type
_entity.pdbx_description
1 polymer ?
#
loop_
_entity_poly.entity_id
_entity_poly.type
_entity_poly.pdbx_seq_one_letter_code
_entity_poly.pdbx_strand_id
1 'polypeptide(L)'
;MNRQQQQQQKMNIDNNSNNNGQRHELNENSRQISQQQQQQQQPDNCCICFGNIINKAIVYDCHHTFCWDCIQEWTRMRHKKCPLCRRWIHFIQYNIRSTNDYDLKQIVHELQDHLLFFSHHQNHHHHHY
;
A
#
# COMPACT_ATOMS: atom_id res chain seq x y z
N MET A 1 26.50 64.72 -3.20
CA MET A 1 27.54 63.88 -3.81
C MET A 1 27.11 62.45 -3.50
N ASN A 2 26.64 61.57 -4.38
CA ASN A 2 26.79 61.31 -5.82
C ASN A 2 25.37 61.10 -6.41
N ARG A 3 24.92 61.69 -7.52
CA ARG A 3 25.47 61.77 -8.89
C ARG A 3 25.93 60.41 -9.42
N GLN A 4 25.00 59.71 -10.06
CA GLN A 4 25.04 59.35 -11.49
C GLN A 4 23.85 58.43 -11.74
N GLN A 5 22.74 59.00 -12.21
CA GLN A 5 22.36 59.16 -13.63
C GLN A 5 21.46 57.98 -14.02
N GLN A 6 20.14 58.19 -14.08
CA GLN A 6 19.40 58.80 -15.21
C GLN A 6 19.39 57.92 -16.45
N GLN A 7 18.21 57.90 -17.08
CA GLN A 7 17.84 57.38 -18.40
C GLN A 7 17.41 55.92 -18.39
N GLN A 8 16.26 55.52 -18.94
CA GLN A 8 15.24 56.22 -19.74
C GLN A 8 14.03 55.27 -19.75
N GLN A 9 12.85 55.70 -19.29
CA GLN A 9 11.75 56.11 -20.16
C GLN A 9 11.64 55.34 -21.47
N LYS A 10 10.52 54.65 -21.66
CA LYS A 10 9.56 54.77 -22.79
C LYS A 10 8.73 53.49 -22.87
N MET A 11 7.45 53.45 -23.20
CA MET A 11 6.33 54.39 -23.40
C MET A 11 5.08 53.48 -23.36
N ASN A 12 4.02 53.89 -22.67
CA ASN A 12 2.71 54.28 -23.21
C ASN A 12 1.97 53.14 -23.95
N ILE A 13 0.73 52.82 -23.61
CA ILE A 13 -0.54 53.40 -24.11
C ILE A 13 -1.55 52.31 -23.68
N ASP A 14 -2.78 52.53 -23.22
CA ASP A 14 -3.58 53.69 -22.87
C ASP A 14 -4.88 53.12 -22.25
N ASN A 15 -5.49 53.92 -21.38
CA ASN A 15 -6.93 54.16 -21.26
C ASN A 15 -7.84 52.92 -21.09
N ASN A 16 -8.32 52.65 -19.88
CA ASN A 16 -9.54 53.28 -19.33
C ASN A 16 -10.73 53.26 -20.31
N SER A 17 -11.67 52.34 -20.08
CA SER A 17 -13.10 52.70 -20.06
C SER A 17 -13.92 51.62 -19.36
N ASN A 18 -14.40 52.01 -18.18
CA ASN A 18 -15.78 51.94 -17.74
C ASN A 18 -16.70 50.80 -18.23
N ASN A 19 -17.19 50.07 -17.22
CA ASN A 19 -18.62 49.84 -16.94
C ASN A 19 -19.55 49.68 -18.17
N ASN A 20 -20.10 48.49 -18.37
CA ASN A 20 -21.31 48.06 -17.68
C ASN A 20 -21.93 46.87 -18.41
N GLY A 21 -22.42 45.91 -17.64
CA GLY A 21 -23.41 44.94 -18.07
C GLY A 21 -22.82 43.68 -18.68
N GLN A 22 -22.85 42.60 -17.90
CA GLN A 22 -23.86 41.56 -18.09
C GLN A 22 -23.65 40.46 -17.04
N ARG A 23 -24.76 40.11 -16.40
CA ARG A 23 -24.93 38.96 -15.52
C ARG A 23 -24.46 37.72 -16.28
N HIS A 24 -23.51 36.95 -15.75
CA HIS A 24 -23.40 35.48 -15.87
C HIS A 24 -21.97 35.03 -15.53
N GLU A 25 -21.63 34.80 -14.26
CA GLU A 25 -20.41 34.06 -13.90
C GLU A 25 -20.44 33.59 -12.43
N LEU A 26 -21.38 32.69 -12.11
CA LEU A 26 -21.38 31.92 -10.85
C LEU A 26 -21.07 30.43 -11.12
N ASN A 27 -20.24 30.10 -12.11
CA ASN A 27 -20.07 28.69 -12.50
C ASN A 27 -18.68 28.26 -12.98
N GLU A 28 -17.59 28.90 -12.50
CA GLU A 28 -16.25 28.39 -12.81
C GLU A 28 -15.43 27.96 -11.58
N ASN A 29 -15.76 28.47 -10.38
CA ASN A 29 -15.03 28.10 -9.15
C ASN A 29 -15.51 26.80 -8.49
N SER A 30 -16.62 26.21 -8.91
CA SER A 30 -17.14 24.93 -8.38
C SER A 30 -16.53 23.69 -9.06
N ARG A 31 -15.74 23.86 -10.13
CA ARG A 31 -15.12 22.73 -10.86
C ARG A 31 -13.73 22.34 -10.35
N GLN A 32 -13.10 23.17 -9.51
CA GLN A 32 -11.74 22.92 -9.02
C GLN A 32 -11.67 22.35 -7.59
N ILE A 33 -12.78 22.37 -6.83
CA ILE A 33 -12.81 21.90 -5.42
C ILE A 33 -13.19 20.41 -5.30
N SER A 34 -13.64 19.77 -6.39
CA SER A 34 -14.14 18.39 -6.39
C SER A 34 -13.18 17.35 -6.99
N GLN A 35 -11.88 17.67 -7.10
CA GLN A 35 -10.87 16.74 -7.65
C GLN A 35 -9.84 16.21 -6.63
N GLN A 36 -9.92 16.58 -5.35
CA GLN A 36 -8.90 16.22 -4.35
C GLN A 36 -9.21 15.00 -3.45
N GLN A 37 -10.28 14.24 -3.67
CA GLN A 37 -10.56 13.05 -2.84
C GLN A 37 -11.02 11.82 -3.63
N GLN A 38 -10.35 11.54 -4.74
CA GLN A 38 -10.29 10.18 -5.25
C GLN A 38 -8.82 9.79 -5.35
N GLN A 39 -8.21 9.52 -4.20
CA GLN A 39 -7.22 8.44 -4.16
C GLN A 39 -7.98 7.21 -4.64
N GLN A 40 -7.92 6.96 -5.94
CA GLN A 40 -8.14 5.63 -6.49
C GLN A 40 -7.19 4.74 -5.70
N GLN A 41 -7.72 4.10 -4.65
CA GLN A 41 -7.06 2.98 -4.03
C GLN A 41 -6.91 1.99 -5.17
N GLN A 42 -5.71 1.95 -5.77
CA GLN A 42 -5.34 0.89 -6.69
C GLN A 42 -5.79 -0.40 -6.01
N PRO A 43 -6.55 -1.28 -6.69
CA PRO A 43 -6.94 -2.53 -6.07
C PRO A 43 -5.65 -3.23 -5.64
N ASP A 44 -5.48 -3.41 -4.33
CA ASP A 44 -4.37 -4.20 -3.80
C ASP A 44 -4.49 -5.58 -4.45
N ASN A 45 -3.56 -5.90 -5.35
CA ASN A 45 -3.50 -7.20 -5.99
C ASN A 45 -2.77 -8.16 -5.05
N CYS A 46 -3.26 -9.40 -4.98
CA CYS A 46 -2.62 -10.43 -4.20
C CYS A 46 -1.31 -10.85 -4.88
N CYS A 47 -0.16 -10.66 -4.24
CA CYS A 47 1.12 -11.03 -4.84
C CYS A 47 1.37 -12.55 -4.94
N ILE A 48 0.48 -13.37 -4.39
CA ILE A 48 0.56 -14.84 -4.45
C ILE A 48 -0.12 -15.35 -5.73
N CYS A 49 -1.34 -14.88 -6.02
CA CYS A 49 -2.11 -15.29 -7.21
C CYS A 49 -2.08 -14.28 -8.36
N PHE A 50 -1.46 -13.11 -8.16
CA PHE A 50 -1.39 -11.99 -9.11
C PHE A 50 -2.74 -11.44 -9.58
N GLY A 51 -3.82 -11.77 -8.87
CA GLY A 51 -5.17 -11.29 -9.15
C GLY A 51 -5.71 -10.39 -8.05
N ASN A 52 -6.97 -9.98 -8.20
CA ASN A 52 -7.68 -9.20 -7.19
C ASN A 52 -7.75 -9.97 -5.86
N ILE A 53 -7.65 -9.25 -4.74
CA ILE A 53 -7.82 -9.86 -3.43
C ILE A 53 -9.28 -10.28 -3.22
N ILE A 54 -9.49 -11.57 -3.03
CA ILE A 54 -10.77 -12.20 -2.67
C ILE A 54 -10.64 -12.74 -1.26
N ASN A 55 -11.69 -12.55 -0.43
CA ASN A 55 -11.68 -12.93 0.99
C ASN A 55 -10.44 -12.39 1.71
N LYS A 56 -10.41 -11.06 1.92
CA LYS A 56 -9.25 -10.35 2.45
C LYS A 56 -8.69 -11.02 3.72
N ALA A 57 -7.38 -11.26 3.72
CA ALA A 57 -6.63 -11.68 4.89
C ALA A 57 -5.42 -10.77 5.12
N ILE A 58 -5.17 -10.43 6.38
CA ILE A 58 -4.12 -9.50 6.79
C ILE A 58 -3.19 -10.21 7.76
N VAL A 59 -1.89 -10.18 7.47
CA VAL A 59 -0.87 -10.64 8.42
C VAL A 59 -0.77 -9.63 9.55
N TYR A 60 -1.05 -10.04 10.78
CA TYR A 60 -1.12 -9.13 11.93
C TYR A 60 0.20 -8.40 12.19
N ASP A 61 1.32 -9.12 12.08
CA ASP A 61 2.65 -8.58 12.42
C ASP A 61 3.21 -7.57 11.41
N CYS A 62 2.71 -7.54 10.18
CA CYS A 62 3.24 -6.66 9.12
C CYS A 62 2.19 -5.96 8.26
N HIS A 63 0.90 -6.20 8.51
CA HIS A 63 -0.24 -5.59 7.84
C HIS A 63 -0.28 -5.77 6.32
N HIS A 64 0.47 -6.72 5.78
CA HIS A 64 0.39 -7.07 4.37
C HIS A 64 -0.86 -7.90 4.09
N THR A 65 -1.50 -7.61 2.95
CA THR A 65 -2.81 -8.14 2.59
C THR A 65 -2.70 -9.15 1.45
N PHE A 66 -3.45 -10.23 1.54
CA PHE A 66 -3.53 -11.31 0.55
C PHE A 66 -4.97 -11.82 0.44
N CYS A 67 -5.23 -12.71 -0.52
CA CYS A 67 -6.42 -13.56 -0.43
C CYS A 67 -6.27 -14.53 0.74
N TRP A 68 -7.35 -14.80 1.46
CA TRP A 68 -7.40 -15.78 2.54
C TRP A 68 -6.88 -17.15 2.09
N ASP A 69 -7.42 -17.68 1.00
CA ASP A 69 -7.04 -18.99 0.50
C ASP A 69 -5.55 -19.04 0.11
N CYS A 70 -5.03 -17.96 -0.47
CA CYS A 70 -3.63 -17.86 -0.86
C CYS A 70 -2.68 -17.89 0.34
N ILE A 71 -2.93 -17.06 1.38
CA ILE A 71 -2.05 -17.02 2.56
C ILE A 71 -2.24 -18.24 3.46
N GLN A 72 -3.44 -18.82 3.47
CA GLN A 72 -3.72 -20.09 4.15
C GLN A 72 -2.90 -21.22 3.53
N GLU A 73 -2.89 -21.32 2.20
CA GLU A 73 -2.12 -22.33 1.48
C GLU A 73 -0.62 -22.15 1.69
N TRP A 74 -0.14 -20.91 1.62
CA TRP A 74 1.25 -20.56 1.89
C TRP A 74 1.73 -21.06 3.25
N THR A 75 0.96 -20.78 4.30
CA THR A 75 1.29 -21.22 5.67
C THR A 75 1.15 -22.73 5.86
N ARG A 76 0.23 -23.39 5.13
CA ARG A 76 0.08 -24.85 5.13
C ARG A 76 1.32 -25.55 4.55
N MET A 77 1.96 -24.97 3.53
CA MET A 77 3.19 -25.46 2.90
C MET A 77 4.47 -25.23 3.75
N ARG A 78 4.34 -25.11 5.08
CA ARG A 78 5.44 -24.85 6.04
C ARG A 78 6.13 -23.49 5.87
N HIS A 79 5.61 -22.57 5.05
CA HIS A 79 6.13 -21.20 4.99
C HIS A 79 5.52 -20.33 6.11
N LYS A 80 6.30 -20.10 7.16
CA LYS A 80 5.91 -19.29 8.33
C LYS A 80 6.30 -17.80 8.21
N LYS A 81 6.77 -17.37 7.03
CA LYS A 81 7.23 -15.99 6.77
C LYS A 81 6.37 -15.32 5.72
N CYS A 82 6.12 -14.03 5.88
CA CYS A 82 5.36 -13.21 4.94
C CYS A 82 6.01 -13.23 3.54
N PRO A 83 5.24 -13.48 2.46
CA PRO A 83 5.76 -13.46 1.09
C PRO A 83 6.40 -12.12 0.68
N LEU A 84 5.91 -11.00 1.23
CA LEU A 84 6.36 -9.66 0.87
C LEU A 84 7.59 -9.20 1.66
N CYS A 85 7.55 -9.31 3.00
CA CYS A 85 8.60 -8.74 3.85
C CYS A 85 9.43 -9.77 4.62
N ARG A 86 9.14 -11.07 4.45
CA ARG A 86 9.83 -12.19 5.10
C ARG A 86 9.77 -12.19 6.64
N ARG A 87 8.94 -11.34 7.26
CA ARG A 87 8.68 -11.36 8.71
C ARG A 87 7.92 -12.62 9.09
N TRP A 88 8.20 -13.17 10.26
CA TRP A 88 7.45 -14.29 10.82
C TRP A 88 5.97 -13.94 10.95
N ILE A 89 5.11 -14.89 10.59
CA ILE A 89 3.66 -14.80 10.71
C ILE A 89 3.27 -15.54 11.99
N HIS A 90 2.70 -14.84 12.96
CA HIS A 90 2.13 -15.44 14.17
C HIS A 90 0.61 -15.51 14.09
N PHE A 91 -0.01 -14.46 13.54
CA PHE A 91 -1.46 -14.37 13.40
C PHE A 91 -1.86 -13.83 12.03
N ILE A 92 -2.99 -14.33 11.53
CA ILE A 92 -3.65 -13.85 10.32
C ILE A 92 -5.08 -13.46 10.69
N GLN A 93 -5.45 -12.21 10.41
CA GLN A 93 -6.84 -11.73 10.48
C GLN A 93 -7.54 -12.08 9.17
N TYR A 94 -8.76 -12.59 9.24
CA TYR A 94 -9.60 -12.94 8.09
C TYR A 94 -11.08 -12.76 8.43
N ASN A 95 -11.97 -12.91 7.45
CA ASN A 95 -13.42 -12.72 7.64
C ASN A 95 -13.75 -11.36 8.29
N ILE A 96 -13.13 -10.29 7.77
CA ILE A 96 -13.13 -8.95 8.39
C ILE A 96 -14.50 -8.29 8.15
N ARG A 97 -15.27 -8.13 9.24
CA ARG A 97 -16.59 -7.49 9.25
C ARG A 97 -16.49 -6.02 9.68
N SER A 98 -15.57 -5.69 10.58
CA SER A 98 -15.27 -4.32 11.01
C SER A 98 -13.84 -4.20 11.56
N THR A 99 -13.47 -3.02 12.10
CA THR A 99 -12.15 -2.78 12.73
C THR A 99 -11.88 -3.65 13.95
N ASN A 100 -12.93 -4.19 14.60
CA ASN A 100 -12.83 -4.99 15.82
C ASN A 100 -13.60 -6.31 15.73
N ASP A 101 -14.19 -6.61 14.57
CA ASP A 101 -14.89 -7.87 14.30
C ASP A 101 -14.23 -8.55 13.09
N TYR A 102 -13.42 -9.55 13.41
CA TYR A 102 -12.67 -10.37 12.46
C TYR A 102 -12.30 -11.70 13.15
N ASP A 103 -12.07 -12.73 12.36
CA ASP A 103 -11.57 -14.01 12.85
C ASP A 103 -10.04 -13.99 12.85
N LEU A 104 -9.42 -14.68 13.82
CA LEU A 104 -7.96 -14.77 13.96
C LEU A 104 -7.50 -16.21 13.83
N LYS A 105 -6.54 -16.45 12.93
CA LYS A 105 -5.82 -17.72 12.82
C LYS A 105 -4.42 -17.60 13.40
N GLN A 106 -4.14 -18.36 14.45
CA GLN A 106 -2.79 -18.53 14.97
C GLN A 106 -1.98 -19.50 14.09
N ILE A 107 -0.75 -19.12 13.78
CA ILE A 107 0.21 -19.95 13.05
C ILE A 107 1.22 -20.50 14.07
N VAL A 108 1.09 -21.79 14.40
CA VAL A 108 1.98 -22.46 15.34
C VAL A 108 3.33 -22.73 14.70
N HIS A 109 4.41 -22.31 15.37
CA HIS A 109 5.77 -22.62 14.95
C HIS A 109 6.17 -23.93 15.62
N GLU A 110 5.68 -25.05 15.10
CA GLU A 110 6.05 -26.36 15.64
C GLU A 110 7.57 -26.57 15.57
N LEU A 111 8.16 -26.93 16.73
CA LEU A 111 9.58 -27.19 16.94
C LEU A 111 10.14 -28.37 16.12
N GLN A 112 9.30 -29.09 15.37
CA GLN A 112 9.67 -30.29 14.63
C GLN A 112 10.53 -30.01 13.39
N ASP A 113 10.60 -28.76 12.90
CA ASP A 113 11.48 -28.41 11.77
C ASP A 113 12.97 -28.65 12.12
N HIS A 114 13.36 -28.55 13.40
CA HIS A 114 14.71 -28.89 13.85
C HIS A 114 14.93 -30.40 13.98
N LEU A 115 13.93 -31.16 14.44
CA LEU A 115 14.07 -32.60 14.66
C LEU A 115 14.15 -33.39 13.33
N LEU A 116 13.51 -32.91 12.26
CA LEU A 116 13.66 -33.51 10.93
C LEU A 116 15.04 -33.27 10.31
N PHE A 117 15.69 -32.15 10.66
CA PHE A 117 17.05 -31.85 10.18
C PHE A 117 18.10 -32.79 10.83
N PHE A 118 17.97 -33.06 12.14
CA PHE A 118 18.88 -33.97 12.83
C PHE A 118 18.75 -35.43 12.38
N SER A 119 17.52 -35.88 12.10
CA SER A 119 17.29 -37.24 11.59
C SER A 119 17.85 -37.47 10.18
N HIS A 120 17.89 -36.44 9.32
CA HIS A 120 18.47 -36.56 7.98
C HIS A 120 20.01 -36.52 8.01
N HIS A 121 20.62 -35.73 8.91
CA HIS A 121 22.08 -35.66 9.01
C HIS A 121 22.70 -36.94 9.61
N GLN A 122 22.00 -37.63 10.52
CA GLN A 122 22.49 -38.87 11.13
C GLN A 122 22.49 -40.07 10.17
N ASN A 123 21.68 -40.04 9.10
CA ASN A 123 21.64 -41.09 8.08
C ASN A 123 22.77 -40.98 7.04
N HIS A 124 23.38 -39.81 6.87
CA HIS A 124 24.46 -39.62 5.88
C HIS A 124 25.86 -40.01 6.38
N HIS A 125 26.02 -40.28 7.68
CA HIS A 125 27.30 -40.66 8.29
C HIS A 125 27.55 -42.17 8.38
N HIS A 126 26.61 -43.02 7.94
CA HIS A 126 26.73 -44.48 8.07
C HIS A 126 27.18 -45.22 6.78
N HIS A 127 27.59 -44.51 5.74
CA HIS A 127 28.05 -45.11 4.47
C HIS A 127 29.52 -44.80 4.15
N HIS A 128 30.41 -44.94 5.13
CA HIS A 128 31.86 -44.80 4.90
C HIS A 128 32.69 -45.78 5.75
N TYR A 129 32.34 -47.07 5.67
CA TYR A 129 33.23 -48.17 6.02
C TYR A 129 33.23 -49.21 4.91
#